data_AF-A0A6D2HG09-F1
#
_entry.id   AF-A0A6D2HG09-F1
#
_cell.length_a   1.000
_cell.length_b   1.000
_cell.length_c   1.000
_cell.angle_alpha   90.00
_cell.angle_beta   90.00
_cell.angle_gamma   90.00
#
_symmetry.space_group_name_H-M   'P 1'
#
loop_
_entity.id
_entity.type
_entity.pdbx_description
1 polymer ?
#
loop_
_entity_poly.entity_id
_entity_poly.type
_entity_poly.pdbx_seq_one_letter_code
_entity_poly.pdbx_strand_id
1 'polypeptide(L)'
;MIGYQQNLVKRVEITAEANKLLDLPETVMERCPWYNPEGHIDMANSKLLKVVCRNGSEDNFLYSPSVSDVERDGLEHFQHHWVKCEHVVVRNVLEATSCFSWEPMVMYGACRQIRHTKQTLIEVNVVDCLDLSEGLFNLHAFFTGYTKGHYDYMGWPKVLKLKNLHPSKLRI
;
A
#
# COMPACT_ATOMS: atom_id res chain seq x y z
N MET A 1 26.80 -20.18 28.82
CA MET A 1 26.23 -20.83 27.61
C MET A 1 24.81 -21.34 27.80
N ILE A 2 24.49 -21.99 28.93
CA ILE A 2 23.18 -22.62 29.21
C ILE A 2 22.01 -21.61 29.27
N GLY A 3 22.23 -20.41 29.84
CA GLY A 3 21.17 -19.39 29.96
C GLY A 3 20.68 -18.78 28.64
N TYR A 4 21.50 -18.81 27.58
CA TYR A 4 21.12 -18.28 26.27
C TYR A 4 20.13 -19.23 25.56
N GLN A 5 20.36 -20.54 25.65
CA GLN A 5 19.45 -21.53 25.08
C GLN A 5 18.10 -21.57 25.82
N GLN A 6 18.11 -21.47 27.16
CA GLN A 6 16.88 -21.37 27.95
C GLN A 6 16.04 -20.14 27.58
N ASN A 7 16.71 -19.02 27.26
CA ASN A 7 16.03 -17.80 26.85
C ASN A 7 15.42 -17.90 25.43
N LEU A 8 16.08 -18.62 24.52
CA LEU A 8 15.53 -18.91 23.18
C LEU A 8 14.33 -19.85 23.25
N VAL A 9 14.42 -20.93 24.04
CA VAL A 9 13.30 -21.86 24.26
C VAL A 9 12.10 -21.14 24.84
N LYS A 10 12.29 -20.31 25.89
CA LYS A 10 11.21 -19.48 26.44
C LYS A 10 10.60 -18.53 25.41
N ARG A 11 11.40 -17.94 24.52
CA ARG A 11 10.89 -17.05 23.47
C ARG A 11 10.09 -17.80 22.41
N VAL A 12 10.52 -19.01 22.04
CA VAL A 12 9.77 -19.88 21.12
C VAL A 12 8.47 -20.36 21.76
N GLU A 13 8.47 -20.75 23.04
CA GLU A 13 7.26 -21.14 23.78
C GLU A 13 6.27 -19.98 23.91
N ILE A 14 6.75 -18.77 24.24
CA ILE A 14 5.91 -17.55 24.27
C ILE A 14 5.34 -17.24 22.88
N THR A 15 6.12 -17.43 21.83
CA THR A 15 5.66 -17.22 20.45
C THR A 15 4.67 -18.32 20.02
N ALA A 16 4.86 -19.55 20.46
CA ALA A 16 3.95 -20.68 20.21
C ALA A 16 2.63 -20.53 20.99
N GLU A 17 2.66 -20.01 22.22
CA GLU A 17 1.47 -19.65 22.99
C GLU A 17 0.77 -18.40 22.43
N ALA A 18 1.51 -17.43 21.92
CA ALA A 18 0.93 -16.33 21.14
C ALA A 18 0.34 -16.82 19.80
N ASN A 19 0.85 -17.92 19.24
CA ASN A 19 0.25 -18.58 18.08
C ASN A 19 -0.98 -19.44 18.43
N LYS A 20 -1.24 -19.77 19.71
CA LYS A 20 -2.56 -20.29 20.13
C LYS A 20 -3.66 -19.23 20.03
N LEU A 21 -3.29 -17.95 19.87
CA LEU A 21 -4.20 -16.86 19.53
C LEU A 21 -4.61 -16.86 18.03
N LEU A 22 -4.04 -17.77 17.24
CA LEU A 22 -4.51 -18.16 15.90
C LEU A 22 -5.45 -19.38 15.94
N ASP A 23 -5.97 -19.78 17.11
CA ASP A 23 -7.26 -20.49 17.17
C ASP A 23 -8.36 -19.51 16.71
N LEU A 24 -8.31 -19.17 15.42
CA LEU A 24 -9.37 -18.51 14.71
C LEU A 24 -10.59 -19.41 14.88
N PRO A 25 -11.72 -18.89 15.40
CA PRO A 25 -12.95 -19.67 15.48
C PRO A 25 -13.25 -20.26 14.09
N GLU A 26 -13.87 -21.45 14.02
CA GLU A 26 -14.25 -22.10 12.74
C GLU A 26 -14.99 -21.15 11.78
N THR A 27 -15.62 -20.11 12.31
CA THR A 27 -16.25 -18.99 11.59
C THR A 27 -15.30 -18.19 10.67
N VAL A 28 -13.98 -18.29 10.86
CA VAL A 28 -13.01 -17.63 9.97
C VAL A 28 -12.65 -18.50 8.76
N MET A 29 -12.95 -19.80 8.78
CA MET A 29 -12.84 -20.63 7.56
C MET A 29 -14.03 -20.46 6.63
N GLU A 30 -15.15 -19.89 7.09
CA GLU A 30 -16.30 -19.62 6.23
C GLU A 30 -15.95 -18.61 5.14
N ARG A 31 -16.47 -18.83 3.92
CA ARG A 31 -16.30 -17.86 2.84
C ARG A 31 -17.04 -16.58 3.18
N CYS A 32 -16.45 -15.45 2.82
CA CYS A 32 -17.11 -14.17 2.91
C CYS A 32 -18.46 -14.25 2.16
N PRO A 33 -19.59 -13.85 2.75
CA PRO A 33 -20.92 -13.97 2.11
C PRO A 33 -21.06 -13.27 0.76
N TRP A 34 -20.12 -12.37 0.43
CA TRP A 34 -20.07 -11.62 -0.83
C TRP A 34 -19.16 -12.28 -1.89
N TYR A 35 -18.51 -13.39 -1.55
CA TYR A 35 -17.71 -14.18 -2.47
C TYR A 35 -18.61 -15.25 -3.12
N ASN A 36 -19.09 -14.99 -4.34
CA ASN A 36 -19.76 -15.98 -5.17
C ASN A 36 -18.85 -16.42 -6.33
N PRO A 37 -18.22 -17.60 -6.27
CA PRO A 37 -17.32 -18.09 -7.33
C PRO A 37 -18.06 -18.52 -8.60
N GLU A 38 -19.38 -18.77 -8.52
CA GLU A 38 -20.22 -19.15 -9.68
C GLU A 38 -20.67 -17.94 -10.51
N GLY A 39 -20.22 -16.73 -10.16
CA GLY A 39 -20.63 -15.50 -10.82
C GLY A 39 -20.45 -15.56 -12.33
N HIS A 40 -21.56 -15.70 -13.05
CA HIS A 40 -21.80 -14.82 -14.18
C HIS A 40 -21.48 -13.43 -13.64
N ILE A 41 -20.33 -12.88 -13.99
CA ILE A 41 -19.86 -11.58 -13.52
C ILE A 41 -20.91 -10.60 -14.01
N ASP A 42 -21.90 -10.31 -13.18
CA ASP A 42 -22.80 -9.22 -13.44
C ASP A 42 -21.90 -7.99 -13.32
N MET A 43 -21.58 -7.44 -14.48
CA MET A 43 -20.68 -6.31 -14.68
C MET A 43 -21.07 -5.09 -13.80
N ALA A 44 -22.27 -5.14 -13.22
CA ALA A 44 -22.86 -4.16 -12.32
C ALA A 44 -22.55 -4.31 -10.81
N ASN A 45 -22.01 -5.44 -10.29
CA ASN A 45 -21.88 -5.65 -8.83
C ASN A 45 -20.48 -6.11 -8.37
N SER A 46 -19.43 -5.45 -8.86
CA SER A 46 -18.05 -5.94 -8.78
C SER A 46 -17.28 -5.46 -7.54
N LYS A 47 -17.62 -5.92 -6.33
CA LYS A 47 -16.71 -5.80 -5.15
C LYS A 47 -15.55 -6.79 -5.18
N LEU A 48 -15.36 -7.45 -6.32
CA LEU A 48 -14.29 -8.41 -6.58
C LEU A 48 -13.42 -7.90 -7.73
N LEU A 49 -12.11 -8.01 -7.55
CA LEU A 49 -11.11 -7.71 -8.58
C LEU A 49 -10.47 -9.01 -9.04
N LYS A 50 -10.59 -9.32 -10.33
CA LYS A 50 -9.86 -10.45 -10.91
C LYS A 50 -8.37 -10.12 -10.97
N VAL A 51 -7.55 -10.87 -10.25
CA VAL A 51 -6.09 -10.67 -10.17
C VAL A 51 -5.31 -11.74 -10.92
N VAL A 52 -5.90 -12.92 -11.12
CA VAL A 52 -5.27 -14.05 -11.79
C VAL A 52 -6.29 -14.72 -12.74
N CYS A 53 -5.79 -15.37 -13.79
CA CYS A 53 -6.58 -16.14 -14.75
C CYS A 53 -6.12 -17.61 -14.79
N ARG A 54 -6.46 -18.39 -13.75
CA ARG A 54 -6.22 -19.85 -13.69
C ARG A 54 -7.53 -20.62 -13.84
N ASN A 55 -7.54 -21.69 -14.64
CA ASN A 55 -8.74 -22.53 -14.79
C ASN A 55 -9.00 -23.34 -13.51
N GLY A 56 -10.24 -23.37 -13.04
CA GLY A 56 -10.68 -24.20 -11.91
C GLY A 56 -10.20 -23.73 -10.54
N SER A 57 -9.76 -22.47 -10.41
CA SER A 57 -9.28 -21.92 -9.13
C SER A 57 -10.16 -20.78 -8.64
N GLU A 58 -10.41 -20.77 -7.33
CA GLU A 58 -11.14 -19.72 -6.61
C GLU A 58 -10.21 -18.57 -6.19
N ASP A 59 -8.89 -18.77 -6.21
CA ASP A 59 -7.88 -17.73 -5.87
C ASP A 59 -7.73 -16.61 -6.93
N ASN A 60 -8.57 -16.62 -7.97
CA ASN A 60 -8.48 -15.68 -9.08
C ASN A 60 -8.94 -14.26 -8.73
N PHE A 61 -9.61 -14.07 -7.59
CA PHE A 61 -10.27 -12.82 -7.22
C PHE A 61 -9.82 -12.32 -5.84
N LEU A 62 -9.64 -11.01 -5.72
CA LEU A 62 -9.48 -10.31 -4.44
C LEU A 62 -10.76 -9.56 -4.08
N TYR A 63 -11.04 -9.45 -2.79
CA TYR A 63 -12.02 -8.50 -2.29
C TYR A 63 -11.53 -7.07 -2.55
N SER A 64 -12.35 -6.31 -3.26
CA SER A 64 -12.03 -4.99 -3.79
C SER A 64 -13.21 -4.01 -3.70
N PRO A 65 -13.66 -3.63 -2.49
CA PRO A 65 -14.75 -2.67 -2.32
C PRO A 65 -14.36 -1.26 -2.79
N SER A 66 -15.33 -0.42 -3.14
CA SER A 66 -15.09 1.04 -3.22
C SER A 66 -15.12 1.66 -1.82
N VAL A 67 -14.61 2.88 -1.67
CA VAL A 67 -14.69 3.62 -0.40
C VAL A 67 -16.14 3.76 0.08
N SER A 68 -17.08 4.03 -0.82
CA SER A 68 -18.51 4.11 -0.49
C SER A 68 -19.12 2.78 -0.07
N ASP A 69 -18.61 1.65 -0.59
CA ASP A 69 -19.02 0.33 -0.12
C ASP A 69 -18.57 0.10 1.33
N VAL A 70 -17.35 0.49 1.67
CA VAL A 70 -16.82 0.38 3.04
C VAL A 70 -17.61 1.26 4.01
N GLU A 71 -17.98 2.48 3.60
CA GLU A 71 -18.82 3.38 4.40
C GLU A 71 -20.22 2.82 4.63
N ARG A 72 -20.81 2.17 3.61
CA ARG A 72 -22.17 1.60 3.67
C ARG A 72 -22.23 0.29 4.44
N ASP A 73 -21.32 -0.64 4.15
CA ASP A 73 -21.36 -2.02 4.64
C ASP A 73 -20.53 -2.19 5.92
N GLY A 74 -19.77 -1.16 6.32
CA GLY A 74 -18.89 -1.20 7.48
C GLY A 74 -17.61 -2.00 7.25
N LEU A 75 -16.89 -2.26 8.35
CA LEU A 75 -15.57 -2.91 8.33
C LEU A 75 -15.62 -4.43 8.48
N GLU A 76 -16.79 -5.04 8.64
CA GLU A 76 -16.92 -6.48 8.93
C GLU A 76 -16.26 -7.34 7.84
N HIS A 77 -16.50 -7.01 6.56
CA HIS A 77 -15.86 -7.69 5.44
C HIS A 77 -14.35 -7.50 5.41
N PHE A 78 -13.88 -6.27 5.65
CA PHE A 78 -12.44 -6.00 5.75
C PHE A 78 -11.80 -6.82 6.88
N GLN A 79 -12.41 -6.83 8.06
CA GLN A 79 -11.93 -7.58 9.22
C GLN A 79 -11.89 -9.07 8.93
N HIS A 80 -12.91 -9.62 8.27
CA HIS A 80 -12.97 -11.02 7.85
C HIS A 80 -11.81 -11.41 6.92
N HIS A 81 -11.49 -10.58 5.93
CA HIS A 81 -10.33 -10.82 5.06
C HIS A 81 -8.99 -10.58 5.79
N TRP A 82 -8.94 -9.59 6.69
CA TRP A 82 -7.74 -9.24 7.45
C TRP A 82 -7.28 -10.36 8.40
N VAL A 83 -8.21 -11.00 9.13
CA VAL A 83 -7.86 -12.12 10.04
C VAL A 83 -7.34 -13.35 9.31
N LYS A 84 -7.66 -13.50 8.02
CA LYS A 84 -7.13 -14.56 7.14
C LYS A 84 -5.79 -14.20 6.50
N CYS A 85 -5.26 -13.00 6.77
CA CYS A 85 -4.12 -12.43 6.06
C CYS A 85 -4.34 -12.34 4.53
N GLU A 86 -5.59 -12.13 4.10
CA GLU A 86 -5.92 -11.93 2.69
C GLU A 86 -5.76 -10.46 2.31
N HIS A 87 -5.24 -10.21 1.10
CA HIS A 87 -5.08 -8.85 0.58
C HIS A 87 -6.43 -8.25 0.20
N VAL A 88 -6.65 -6.99 0.57
CA VAL A 88 -7.85 -6.21 0.22
C VAL A 88 -7.44 -4.95 -0.52
N VAL A 89 -8.17 -4.62 -1.59
CA VAL A 89 -7.94 -3.39 -2.38
C VAL A 89 -9.14 -2.47 -2.26
N VAL A 90 -9.01 -1.35 -1.54
CA VAL A 90 -10.08 -0.34 -1.49
C VAL A 90 -9.93 0.61 -2.67
N ARG A 91 -10.97 0.69 -3.52
CA ARG A 91 -11.01 1.54 -4.72
C ARG A 91 -11.63 2.90 -4.42
N ASN A 92 -11.41 3.85 -5.31
CA ASN A 92 -12.04 5.18 -5.30
C ASN A 92 -11.78 6.01 -4.04
N VAL A 93 -10.70 5.75 -3.31
CA VAL A 93 -10.35 6.47 -2.07
C VAL A 93 -10.25 7.99 -2.28
N LEU A 94 -9.85 8.42 -3.47
CA LEU A 94 -9.74 9.84 -3.81
C LEU A 94 -11.09 10.58 -3.78
N GLU A 95 -12.20 9.89 -4.06
CA GLU A 95 -13.54 10.48 -4.02
C GLU A 95 -13.94 10.88 -2.59
N ALA A 96 -13.43 10.16 -1.59
CA ALA A 96 -13.64 10.46 -0.17
C ALA A 96 -12.66 11.53 0.37
N THR A 97 -11.56 11.83 -0.34
CA THR A 97 -10.54 12.79 0.08
C THR A 97 -10.57 14.03 -0.81
N SER A 98 -11.61 14.84 -0.70
CA SER A 98 -11.81 16.04 -1.54
C SER A 98 -10.88 17.21 -1.23
N CYS A 99 -10.13 17.16 -0.13
CA CYS A 99 -9.33 18.29 0.37
C CYS A 99 -7.87 18.31 -0.12
N PHE A 100 -7.42 17.32 -0.90
CA PHE A 100 -6.03 17.26 -1.38
C PHE A 100 -5.96 16.94 -2.88
N SER A 101 -5.23 17.77 -3.64
CA SER A 101 -4.84 17.44 -5.01
C SER A 101 -3.51 16.69 -4.98
N TRP A 102 -3.45 15.57 -5.70
CA TRP A 102 -2.23 14.77 -5.90
C TRP A 102 -1.47 15.16 -7.17
N GLU A 103 -1.84 16.28 -7.79
CA GLU A 103 -1.15 16.78 -8.98
C GLU A 103 0.33 17.08 -8.66
N PRO A 104 1.29 16.74 -9.56
CA PRO A 104 2.72 16.86 -9.28
C PRO A 104 3.16 18.23 -8.75
N MET A 105 2.62 19.33 -9.29
CA MET A 105 2.99 20.67 -8.86
C MET A 105 2.38 21.09 -7.51
N VAL A 106 1.23 20.52 -7.14
CA VAL A 106 0.66 20.66 -5.79
C VAL A 106 1.52 19.89 -4.79
N MET A 107 1.92 18.66 -5.14
CA MET A 107 2.84 17.85 -4.32
C MET A 107 4.20 18.51 -4.15
N TYR A 108 4.76 19.14 -5.20
CA TYR A 108 5.96 19.97 -5.11
C TYR A 108 5.82 21.08 -4.06
N GLY A 109 4.70 21.81 -4.11
CA GLY A 109 4.39 22.88 -3.16
C GLY A 109 4.37 22.38 -1.71
N ALA A 110 3.70 21.26 -1.46
CA ALA A 110 3.67 20.62 -0.14
C ALA A 110 5.06 20.15 0.30
N CYS A 111 5.81 19.47 -0.60
CA CYS A 111 7.14 18.94 -0.30
C CYS A 111 8.16 20.04 0.05
N ARG A 112 8.07 21.19 -0.61
CA ARG A 112 8.92 22.35 -0.32
C ARG A 112 8.78 22.85 1.13
N GLN A 113 7.63 22.61 1.76
CA GLN A 113 7.27 23.06 3.11
C GLN A 113 7.53 22.02 4.20
N ILE A 114 7.95 20.79 3.87
CA ILE A 114 8.09 19.67 4.83
C ILE A 114 9.18 19.89 5.89
N ARG A 115 10.16 20.78 5.68
CA ARG A 115 11.24 21.00 6.66
C ARG A 115 10.90 22.13 7.64
N HIS A 116 10.94 21.81 8.93
CA HIS A 116 10.76 22.77 10.06
C HIS A 116 11.86 23.83 10.17
N THR A 117 12.94 23.70 9.41
CA THR A 117 13.96 24.74 9.26
C THR A 117 13.48 25.77 8.25
N LYS A 118 13.70 27.06 8.51
CA LYS A 118 13.37 28.20 7.61
C LYS A 118 14.03 28.15 6.21
N GLN A 119 14.69 27.05 5.86
CA GLN A 119 15.30 26.78 4.57
C GLN A 119 14.36 25.93 3.72
N THR A 120 14.01 26.45 2.55
CA THR A 120 13.20 25.76 1.55
C THR A 120 13.92 24.51 1.03
N LEU A 121 13.22 23.39 0.91
CA LEU A 121 13.78 22.18 0.32
C LEU A 121 13.99 22.37 -1.19
N ILE A 122 15.25 22.41 -1.63
CA ILE A 122 15.63 22.60 -3.04
C ILE A 122 16.03 21.26 -3.68
N GLU A 123 16.71 20.39 -2.94
CA GLU A 123 17.21 19.10 -3.42
C GLU A 123 16.69 17.94 -2.58
N VAL A 124 16.50 16.80 -3.21
CA VAL A 124 16.02 15.55 -2.60
C VAL A 124 16.88 14.38 -3.03
N ASN A 125 17.00 13.40 -2.14
CA ASN A 125 17.59 12.12 -2.50
C ASN A 125 16.62 11.37 -3.39
N VAL A 126 17.10 10.90 -4.53
CA VAL A 126 16.36 10.04 -5.45
C VAL A 126 17.17 8.79 -5.76
N VAL A 127 16.46 7.74 -6.17
CA VAL A 127 17.03 6.51 -6.73
C VAL A 127 16.56 6.41 -8.17
N ASP A 128 17.46 6.17 -9.11
CA ASP A 128 17.08 5.74 -10.45
C ASP A 128 16.75 4.24 -10.39
N CYS A 129 15.52 3.88 -10.69
CA CYS A 129 15.02 2.51 -10.60
C CYS A 129 15.60 1.59 -11.68
N LEU A 130 16.26 2.13 -12.72
CA LEU A 130 16.83 1.32 -13.79
C LEU A 130 18.18 0.72 -13.40
N ASP A 131 19.01 1.48 -12.70
CA ASP A 131 20.37 1.06 -12.28
C ASP A 131 20.56 1.05 -10.76
N LEU A 132 19.52 1.40 -10.01
CA LEU A 132 19.51 1.53 -8.54
C LEU A 132 20.53 2.55 -8.01
N SER A 133 21.02 3.44 -8.86
CA SER A 133 21.94 4.50 -8.47
C SER A 133 21.21 5.57 -7.66
N GLU A 134 21.91 6.16 -6.69
CA GLU A 134 21.36 7.20 -5.83
C GLU A 134 22.03 8.53 -6.12
N GLY A 135 21.25 9.61 -6.03
CA GLY A 135 21.77 10.95 -6.24
C GLY A 135 20.88 12.04 -5.64
N LEU A 136 21.44 13.24 -5.56
CA LEU A 136 20.67 14.45 -5.28
C LEU A 136 20.03 14.95 -6.57
N PHE A 137 18.77 15.33 -6.47
CA PHE A 137 18.01 15.87 -7.60
C PHE A 137 17.26 17.12 -7.19
N ASN A 138 17.17 18.09 -8.08
CA ASN A 138 16.37 19.28 -7.84
C ASN A 138 14.89 18.90 -7.70
N LEU A 139 14.26 19.31 -6.59
CA LEU A 139 12.89 18.92 -6.26
C LEU A 139 11.87 19.41 -7.29
N HIS A 140 12.03 20.63 -7.80
CA HIS A 140 11.14 21.16 -8.83
C HIS A 140 11.29 20.39 -10.15
N ALA A 141 12.53 20.09 -10.54
CA ALA A 141 12.81 19.25 -11.71
C ALA A 141 12.20 17.85 -11.55
N PHE A 142 12.34 17.23 -10.36
CA PHE A 142 11.75 15.93 -10.05
C PHE A 142 10.24 15.92 -10.38
N PHE A 143 9.48 16.85 -9.81
CA PHE A 143 8.03 16.93 -10.02
C PHE A 143 7.63 17.37 -11.44
N THR A 144 8.42 18.23 -12.09
CA THR A 144 8.21 18.59 -13.50
C THR A 144 8.35 17.37 -14.43
N GLY A 145 9.17 16.39 -14.04
CA GLY A 145 9.34 15.14 -14.78
C GLY A 145 8.08 14.29 -14.92
N TYR A 146 7.10 14.42 -14.01
CA TYR A 146 5.83 13.70 -14.14
C TYR A 146 5.01 14.13 -15.37
N THR A 147 5.24 15.35 -15.87
CA THR A 147 4.56 15.86 -17.07
C THR A 147 5.47 15.91 -18.29
N LYS A 148 6.76 16.19 -18.11
CA LYS A 148 7.72 16.36 -19.22
C LYS A 148 8.59 15.12 -19.50
N GLY A 149 8.64 14.16 -18.57
CA GLY A 149 9.62 13.08 -18.56
C GLY A 149 11.01 13.55 -18.10
N HIS A 150 11.84 12.57 -17.71
CA HIS A 150 13.26 12.76 -17.44
C HIS A 150 14.06 11.87 -18.37
N TYR A 151 15.15 12.40 -18.92
CA TYR A 151 16.01 11.67 -19.86
C TYR A 151 17.47 11.86 -19.49
N ASP A 152 18.29 10.85 -19.78
CA ASP A 152 19.74 10.96 -19.67
C ASP A 152 20.35 11.67 -20.89
N TYR A 153 21.68 11.78 -20.89
CA TYR A 153 22.43 12.46 -21.95
C TYR A 153 22.36 11.73 -23.31
N MET A 154 21.98 10.44 -23.31
CA MET A 154 21.77 9.62 -24.49
C MET A 154 20.29 9.61 -24.93
N GLY A 155 19.41 10.31 -24.21
CA GLY A 155 17.98 10.37 -24.48
C GLY A 155 17.18 9.18 -23.93
N TRP A 156 17.78 8.33 -23.10
CA TRP A 156 17.04 7.24 -22.44
C TRP A 156 16.20 7.78 -21.29
N PRO A 157 14.95 7.30 -21.13
CA PRO A 157 14.10 7.73 -20.03
C PRO A 157 14.70 7.29 -18.69
N LYS A 158 14.65 8.18 -17.70
CA LYS A 158 15.01 7.89 -16.32
C LYS A 158 13.77 7.59 -15.49
N VAL A 159 13.86 6.61 -14.61
CA VAL A 159 12.76 6.24 -13.69
C VAL A 159 13.17 6.62 -12.28
N LEU A 160 12.91 7.86 -11.90
CA LEU A 160 13.35 8.38 -10.60
C LEU A 160 12.31 8.11 -9.51
N LYS A 161 12.76 7.58 -8.37
CA LYS A 161 11.98 7.41 -7.15
C LYS A 161 12.55 8.28 -6.04
N LEU A 162 11.68 9.04 -5.38
CA LEU A 162 12.05 9.83 -4.21
C LEU A 162 12.43 8.93 -3.02
N LYS A 163 13.56 9.20 -2.36
CA LYS A 163 14.05 8.42 -1.21
C LYS A 163 13.92 9.22 0.10
N ASN A 164 13.25 8.64 1.09
CA ASN A 164 13.22 9.10 2.48
C ASN A 164 12.81 10.57 2.67
N LEU A 165 11.70 10.97 2.06
CA LEU A 165 11.04 12.25 2.40
C LEU A 165 10.22 12.03 3.67
N HIS A 166 10.86 12.12 4.83
CA HIS A 166 10.14 12.07 6.09
C HIS A 166 9.60 13.47 6.43
N PRO A 167 8.29 13.73 6.34
CA PRO A 167 7.67 14.72 7.20
C PRO A 167 7.75 14.17 8.61
N SER A 168 8.63 14.73 9.43
CA SER A 168 8.67 14.42 10.85
C SER A 168 7.29 14.69 11.45
N LYS A 169 6.55 13.61 11.72
CA LYS A 169 5.35 13.53 12.57
C LYS A 169 4.23 14.51 12.18
N LEU A 170 3.47 14.20 11.14
CA LEU A 170 2.05 14.55 11.14
C LEU A 170 1.37 13.66 12.20
N ARG A 171 1.21 14.19 13.42
CA ARG A 171 0.23 13.67 14.37
C ARG A 171 -1.14 13.99 13.77
N ILE A 172 -1.81 12.97 13.25
CA ILE A 172 -3.26 12.96 13.06
C ILE A 172 -3.87 12.59 14.42
#